data_AF-A0A498SH59-F1
#
_entry.id   AF-A0A498SH59-F1
#
_cell.length_a   1.000
_cell.length_b   1.000
_cell.length_c   1.000
_cell.angle_alpha   90.00
_cell.angle_beta   90.00
_cell.angle_gamma   90.00
#
_symmetry.space_group_name_H-M   'P 1'
#
loop_
_entity.id
_entity.type
_entity.pdbx_description
1 polymer ?
#
loop_
_entity_poly.entity_id
_entity_poly.type
_entity_poly.pdbx_seq_one_letter_code
_entity_poly.pdbx_strand_id
1 'polypeptide(L)'
;MIKNSRIFSDHYHYWYFDKQKWLAAMKTDEADIRSETHVALTDDMTDHISSTCSSIPSNNIILRTRRRNYLIKTENFAKCSEKIALLVKHGKVPPAIDLSCYNIDAVRTLTDFVAGVDKRNLRLGDNILTDLLQLARIFRMNQFTSLIVEHVIEKVEKGPQSNLLLALNLISSDWSMFLRVNEASALVESAAENIGEVKMSTFFYILPAAVLVMLYSRCDVDISSELELSQCLIHWLKKTIRTDSEAEILFSCIRTPFLSSKDREIIREKCNGLPKSMINAIENTLNSPRNHRCCVIREHVERHYPRCGIPDNNSYFKINTIDVTIKPMKDKNKK
;
A
#
# COMPACT_ATOMS: atom_id res chain seq x y z
N MET A 1 9.78 16.11 -12.16
CA MET A 1 9.55 16.29 -10.71
C MET A 1 10.08 15.13 -9.85
N ILE A 2 10.94 14.25 -10.38
CA ILE A 2 11.84 13.39 -9.59
C ILE A 2 13.24 13.62 -10.19
N LYS A 3 13.95 14.66 -9.76
CA LYS A 3 15.35 14.85 -10.14
C LYS A 3 16.14 15.28 -8.91
N ASN A 4 17.14 14.47 -8.58
CA ASN A 4 18.14 14.64 -7.52
C ASN A 4 17.68 14.43 -6.07
N SER A 5 17.08 13.28 -5.74
CA SER A 5 17.15 12.71 -4.38
C SER A 5 18.36 11.77 -4.26
N ARG A 6 19.56 12.30 -4.52
CA ARG A 6 20.79 11.74 -3.95
C ARG A 6 21.21 12.68 -2.84
N ILE A 7 20.63 12.53 -1.65
CA ILE A 7 21.16 12.90 -0.32
C ILE A 7 20.14 12.32 0.69
N PHE A 8 20.65 11.71 1.77
CA PHE A 8 19.97 11.00 2.88
C PHE A 8 19.74 9.49 2.71
N SER A 9 20.85 8.75 2.72
CA SER A 9 20.92 7.29 2.90
C SER A 9 20.73 6.83 4.37
N ASP A 10 20.50 7.73 5.34
CA ASP A 10 20.69 7.40 6.77
C ASP A 10 19.45 7.56 7.68
N HIS A 11 18.22 7.53 7.15
CA HIS A 11 17.00 7.72 7.96
C HIS A 11 16.06 6.49 8.00
N TYR A 12 16.63 5.28 8.03
CA TYR A 12 15.90 4.01 7.96
C TYR A 12 15.52 3.36 9.32
N HIS A 13 15.35 4.13 10.40
CA HIS A 13 15.02 3.53 11.71
C HIS A 13 13.55 3.64 12.17
N TYR A 14 12.70 4.46 11.53
CA TYR A 14 11.33 4.69 12.00
C TYR A 14 10.25 3.82 11.37
N TRP A 15 10.59 3.02 10.36
CA TRP A 15 9.66 2.10 9.69
C TRP A 15 9.45 0.77 10.42
N TYR A 16 10.22 0.48 11.48
CA TYR A 16 10.29 -0.87 12.05
C TYR A 16 9.06 -1.26 12.88
N PHE A 17 8.41 -0.30 13.55
CA PHE A 17 7.30 -0.60 14.47
C PHE A 17 5.94 -0.73 13.77
N ASP A 18 5.75 -0.06 12.63
CA ASP A 18 4.52 -0.17 11.83
C ASP A 18 4.61 -1.31 10.79
N LYS A 19 5.82 -1.66 10.36
CA LYS A 19 6.08 -2.82 9.48
C LYS A 19 5.54 -4.13 10.05
N GLN A 20 5.54 -4.35 11.36
CA GLN A 20 5.03 -5.59 11.98
C GLN A 20 3.50 -5.71 11.91
N LYS A 21 2.77 -4.61 12.12
CA LYS A 21 1.30 -4.57 11.97
C LYS A 21 0.88 -4.57 10.51
N TRP A 22 1.63 -3.89 9.64
CA TRP A 22 1.47 -3.98 8.20
C TRP A 22 1.72 -5.39 7.68
N LEU A 23 2.79 -6.05 8.10
CA LEU A 23 3.05 -7.45 7.76
C LEU A 23 1.98 -8.39 8.34
N ALA A 24 1.37 -8.07 9.48
CA ALA A 24 0.27 -8.84 10.05
C ALA A 24 -1.05 -8.64 9.27
N ALA A 25 -1.38 -7.40 8.87
CA ALA A 25 -2.50 -7.09 7.98
C ALA A 25 -2.31 -7.75 6.61
N MET A 26 -1.10 -7.67 6.03
CA MET A 26 -0.74 -8.33 4.77
C MET A 26 -0.76 -9.87 4.87
N LYS A 27 -0.46 -10.46 6.03
CA LYS A 27 -0.64 -11.92 6.25
C LYS A 27 -2.11 -12.32 6.31
N THR A 28 -2.99 -11.39 6.69
CA THR A 28 -4.44 -11.60 6.74
C THR A 28 -5.01 -11.47 5.32
N ASP A 29 -4.53 -10.49 4.54
CA ASP A 29 -4.82 -10.38 3.10
C ASP A 29 -4.23 -11.56 2.28
N GLU A 30 -3.05 -12.09 2.60
CA GLU A 30 -2.50 -13.31 1.99
C GLU A 30 -3.40 -14.54 2.25
N ALA A 31 -4.11 -14.57 3.38
CA ALA A 31 -5.05 -15.63 3.73
C ALA A 31 -6.39 -15.46 3.01
N ASP A 32 -6.89 -14.24 2.83
CA ASP A 32 -8.11 -13.95 2.05
C ASP A 32 -7.86 -14.13 0.54
N ILE A 33 -6.68 -13.78 0.03
CA ILE A 33 -6.25 -14.06 -1.34
C ILE A 33 -6.09 -15.56 -1.58
N ARG A 34 -5.76 -16.37 -0.56
CA ARG A 34 -5.81 -17.85 -0.66
C ARG A 34 -7.23 -18.38 -0.87
N SER A 35 -8.25 -17.66 -0.37
CA SER A 35 -9.65 -18.01 -0.62
C SER A 35 -10.08 -17.62 -2.05
N GLU A 36 -9.66 -16.45 -2.55
CA GLU A 36 -9.96 -16.01 -3.93
C GLU A 36 -9.16 -16.78 -4.99
N THR A 37 -7.93 -17.22 -4.67
CA THR A 37 -7.14 -18.08 -5.57
C THR A 37 -7.65 -19.52 -5.65
N HIS A 38 -8.49 -19.96 -4.71
CA HIS A 38 -9.22 -21.23 -4.84
C HIS A 38 -10.36 -21.14 -5.87
N VAL A 39 -10.94 -19.96 -6.08
CA VAL A 39 -12.01 -19.75 -7.06
C VAL A 39 -11.50 -19.81 -8.51
N ALA A 40 -10.22 -19.46 -8.75
CA ALA A 40 -9.61 -19.53 -10.08
C ALA A 40 -9.14 -20.94 -10.49
N LEU A 41 -9.20 -21.91 -9.57
CA LEU A 41 -8.78 -23.30 -9.77
C LEU A 41 -9.85 -24.24 -9.20
N THR A 42 -11.09 -24.15 -9.67
CA THR A 42 -12.08 -25.19 -9.38
C THR A 42 -11.92 -26.35 -10.35
N ASP A 43 -11.48 -27.50 -9.81
CA ASP A 43 -11.73 -28.82 -10.38
C ASP A 43 -13.25 -29.03 -10.41
N ASP A 44 -13.86 -28.92 -11.60
CA ASP A 44 -15.21 -29.39 -11.82
C ASP A 44 -15.14 -30.83 -12.34
N MET A 45 -15.07 -31.77 -11.39
CA MET A 45 -15.29 -33.19 -11.64
C MET A 45 -16.78 -33.44 -11.86
N THR A 46 -17.18 -33.65 -13.10
CA THR A 46 -18.21 -34.65 -13.44
C THR A 46 -17.73 -35.47 -14.64
N ASP A 47 -17.23 -36.66 -14.33
CA ASP A 47 -17.02 -37.74 -15.29
C ASP A 47 -18.36 -38.15 -15.92
N HIS A 48 -18.38 -38.32 -17.25
CA HIS A 48 -18.67 -39.62 -17.87
C HIS A 48 -18.50 -39.62 -19.40
N ILE A 49 -17.55 -40.45 -19.85
CA ILE A 49 -17.61 -41.35 -21.02
C ILE A 49 -17.31 -40.73 -22.41
N SER A 50 -16.02 -40.71 -22.81
CA SER A 50 -15.46 -41.68 -23.80
C SER A 50 -14.15 -41.24 -24.47
N SER A 51 -13.21 -42.18 -24.43
CA SER A 51 -12.24 -42.54 -25.48
C SER A 51 -11.06 -41.61 -25.80
N THR A 52 -9.89 -42.11 -25.42
CA THR A 52 -8.63 -42.10 -26.20
C THR A 52 -8.10 -40.76 -26.68
N CYS A 53 -7.15 -40.20 -25.93
CA CYS A 53 -5.90 -39.75 -26.53
C CYS A 53 -4.83 -39.64 -25.44
N SER A 54 -3.69 -40.31 -25.66
CA SER A 54 -2.44 -40.04 -24.97
C SER A 54 -2.13 -38.53 -25.07
N SER A 55 -2.34 -37.78 -23.99
CA SER A 55 -2.10 -36.34 -24.02
C SER A 55 -0.60 -36.08 -23.98
N ILE A 56 -0.04 -35.91 -25.17
CA ILE A 56 1.17 -35.12 -25.37
C ILE A 56 1.01 -33.86 -24.53
N PRO A 57 1.96 -33.49 -23.64
CA PRO A 57 1.83 -32.27 -22.87
C PRO A 57 1.66 -31.14 -23.88
N SER A 58 0.52 -30.45 -23.83
CA SER A 58 0.26 -29.36 -24.75
C SER A 58 1.36 -28.32 -24.54
N ASN A 59 2.19 -28.12 -25.56
CA ASN A 59 3.26 -27.11 -25.56
C ASN A 59 2.72 -25.68 -25.41
N ASN A 60 1.40 -25.52 -25.36
CA ASN A 60 0.72 -24.26 -25.21
C ASN A 60 -0.25 -24.30 -24.01
N ILE A 61 -0.41 -23.13 -23.39
CA ILE A 61 -1.41 -22.80 -22.38
C ILE A 61 -2.42 -21.85 -23.04
N ILE A 62 -3.71 -22.07 -22.79
CA ILE A 62 -4.77 -21.16 -23.24
C ILE A 62 -5.13 -20.20 -22.10
N LEU A 63 -4.88 -18.90 -22.28
CA LEU A 63 -5.45 -17.88 -21.40
C LEU A 63 -6.86 -17.52 -21.89
N ARG A 64 -7.88 -17.84 -21.09
CA ARG A 64 -9.28 -17.55 -21.42
C ARG A 64 -9.69 -16.21 -20.85
N THR A 65 -10.38 -15.41 -21.65
CA THR A 65 -11.06 -14.19 -21.20
C THR A 65 -12.54 -14.28 -21.58
N ARG A 66 -13.38 -13.36 -21.10
CA ARG A 66 -14.81 -13.33 -21.46
C ARG A 66 -15.08 -13.25 -22.96
N ARG A 67 -14.15 -12.72 -23.76
CA ARG A 67 -14.35 -12.48 -25.20
C ARG A 67 -13.43 -13.27 -26.11
N ARG A 68 -12.23 -13.64 -25.65
CA ARG A 68 -11.17 -14.21 -26.49
C ARG A 68 -10.29 -15.17 -25.72
N ASN A 69 -9.71 -16.13 -26.44
CA ASN A 69 -8.68 -17.03 -25.94
C ASN A 69 -7.34 -16.64 -26.54
N TYR A 70 -6.30 -16.62 -25.71
CA TYR A 70 -4.93 -16.37 -26.12
C TYR A 70 -4.11 -17.64 -25.95
N LEU A 71 -3.43 -18.06 -27.02
CA LEU A 71 -2.58 -19.26 -27.00
C LEU A 71 -1.13 -18.85 -26.76
N ILE A 72 -0.52 -19.37 -25.70
CA ILE A 72 0.85 -19.02 -25.30
C ILE A 72 1.69 -20.28 -25.21
N LYS A 73 2.89 -20.25 -25.79
CA LYS A 73 3.86 -21.34 -25.63
C LYS A 73 4.28 -21.46 -24.16
N THR A 74 4.14 -22.66 -23.59
CA THR A 74 4.49 -22.96 -22.19
C THR A 74 5.94 -22.60 -21.88
N GLU A 75 6.85 -22.85 -22.82
CA GLU A 75 8.27 -22.49 -22.69
C GLU A 75 8.48 -20.99 -22.55
N ASN A 76 7.81 -20.18 -23.38
CA ASN A 76 7.92 -18.72 -23.31
C ASN A 76 7.36 -18.20 -22.00
N PHE A 77 6.23 -18.74 -21.56
CA PHE A 77 5.62 -18.32 -20.30
C PHE A 77 6.48 -18.70 -19.09
N ALA A 78 7.08 -19.90 -19.09
CA ALA A 78 8.01 -20.33 -18.05
C ALA A 78 9.29 -19.47 -17.97
N LYS A 79 9.74 -18.86 -19.07
CA LYS A 79 10.91 -17.96 -19.05
C LYS A 79 10.69 -16.69 -18.24
N CYS A 80 9.45 -16.22 -18.17
CA CYS A 80 9.11 -14.95 -17.53
C CYS A 80 8.20 -15.08 -16.30
N SER A 81 7.69 -16.28 -16.00
CA SER A 81 6.87 -16.59 -14.82
C SER A 81 7.50 -17.69 -13.98
N GLU A 82 7.87 -17.35 -12.73
CA GLU A 82 8.38 -18.34 -11.77
C GLU A 82 7.32 -19.40 -11.43
N LYS A 83 6.04 -18.99 -11.37
CA LYS A 83 4.93 -19.91 -11.09
C LYS A 83 4.77 -20.95 -12.21
N ILE A 84 4.76 -20.52 -13.47
CA ILE A 84 4.66 -21.45 -14.61
C ILE A 84 5.92 -22.31 -14.68
N ALA A 85 7.11 -21.76 -14.46
CA ALA A 85 8.35 -22.55 -14.42
C ALA A 85 8.31 -23.67 -13.37
N LEU A 86 7.74 -23.40 -12.19
CA LEU A 86 7.55 -24.41 -11.15
C LEU A 86 6.52 -25.46 -11.56
N LEU A 87 5.38 -25.06 -12.16
CA LEU A 87 4.38 -26.00 -12.66
C LEU A 87 4.92 -26.91 -13.77
N VAL A 88 5.79 -26.38 -14.65
CA VAL A 88 6.51 -27.16 -15.66
C VAL A 88 7.38 -28.23 -15.01
N LYS A 89 8.17 -27.86 -13.99
CA LYS A 89 9.03 -28.82 -13.26
C LYS A 89 8.24 -29.96 -12.61
N HIS A 90 7.01 -29.69 -12.17
CA HIS A 90 6.13 -30.69 -11.56
C HIS A 90 5.22 -31.43 -12.55
N GLY A 91 5.26 -31.10 -13.84
CA GLY A 91 4.33 -31.67 -14.84
C GLY A 91 2.87 -31.33 -14.59
N LYS A 92 2.59 -30.22 -13.88
CA LYS A 92 1.24 -29.78 -13.47
C LYS A 92 0.80 -28.49 -14.17
N VAL A 93 1.28 -28.27 -15.40
CA VAL A 93 0.88 -27.08 -16.16
C VAL A 93 -0.57 -27.25 -16.62
N PRO A 94 -1.47 -26.34 -16.23
CA PRO A 94 -2.85 -26.43 -16.68
C PRO A 94 -2.95 -26.15 -18.19
N PRO A 95 -3.79 -26.88 -18.94
CA PRO A 95 -3.97 -26.66 -20.38
C PRO A 95 -4.63 -25.31 -20.67
N ALA A 96 -5.38 -24.77 -19.71
CA ALA A 96 -6.01 -23.47 -19.79
C ALA A 96 -6.09 -22.79 -18.42
N ILE A 97 -6.05 -21.46 -18.42
CA ILE A 97 -6.16 -20.62 -17.23
C ILE A 97 -7.30 -19.62 -17.50
N ASP A 98 -8.29 -19.58 -16.60
CA ASP A 98 -9.36 -18.58 -16.72
C ASP A 98 -8.93 -17.24 -16.13
N LEU A 99 -8.96 -16.21 -16.97
CA LEU A 99 -8.68 -14.82 -16.64
C LEU A 99 -9.90 -13.94 -17.00
N SER A 100 -11.10 -14.51 -17.03
CA SER A 100 -12.35 -13.82 -17.34
C SER A 100 -12.72 -12.69 -16.38
N CYS A 101 -12.15 -12.66 -15.17
CA CYS A 101 -12.30 -11.55 -14.22
C CYS A 101 -11.42 -10.34 -14.54
N TYR A 102 -10.41 -10.48 -15.39
CA TYR A 102 -9.49 -9.40 -15.75
C TYR A 102 -9.89 -8.67 -17.04
N ASN A 103 -9.42 -7.42 -17.16
CA ASN A 103 -9.54 -6.64 -18.37
C ASN A 103 -8.85 -7.35 -19.54
N ILE A 104 -9.56 -7.45 -20.66
CA ILE A 104 -9.11 -8.14 -21.87
C ILE A 104 -7.84 -7.50 -22.44
N ASP A 105 -7.72 -6.17 -22.37
CA ASP A 105 -6.53 -5.46 -22.82
C ASP A 105 -5.33 -5.72 -21.90
N ALA A 106 -5.55 -5.96 -20.60
CA ALA A 106 -4.49 -6.37 -19.67
C ALA A 106 -3.97 -7.78 -20.03
N VAL A 107 -4.88 -8.73 -20.28
CA VAL A 107 -4.51 -10.09 -20.69
C VAL A 107 -3.82 -10.10 -22.06
N ARG A 108 -4.24 -9.24 -23.00
CA ARG A 108 -3.54 -9.05 -24.27
C ARG A 108 -2.12 -8.54 -24.05
N THR A 109 -1.93 -7.50 -23.25
CA THR A 109 -0.59 -6.94 -22.97
C THR A 109 0.31 -7.97 -22.26
N LEU A 110 -0.23 -8.79 -21.34
CA LEU A 110 0.49 -9.91 -20.75
C LEU A 110 0.94 -10.92 -21.84
N THR A 111 0.03 -11.26 -22.76
CA THR A 111 0.31 -12.18 -23.87
C THR A 111 1.43 -11.64 -24.77
N ASP A 112 1.37 -10.36 -25.11
CA ASP A 112 2.38 -9.67 -25.92
C ASP A 112 3.74 -9.66 -25.20
N PHE A 113 3.75 -9.41 -23.90
CA PHE A 113 4.97 -9.48 -23.08
C PHE A 113 5.59 -10.87 -23.09
N VAL A 114 4.79 -11.93 -22.88
CA VAL A 114 5.27 -13.32 -22.90
C VAL A 114 5.75 -13.73 -24.30
N ALA A 115 5.14 -13.19 -25.36
CA ALA A 115 5.58 -13.40 -26.73
C ALA A 115 6.91 -12.71 -27.07
N GLY A 116 7.44 -11.85 -26.18
CA GLY A 116 8.67 -11.11 -26.40
C GLY A 116 8.50 -9.86 -27.27
N VAL A 117 7.29 -9.29 -27.31
CA VAL A 117 7.06 -8.00 -27.96
C VAL A 117 7.92 -6.93 -27.28
N ASP A 118 8.52 -6.05 -28.08
CA ASP A 118 9.35 -4.95 -27.59
C ASP A 118 8.57 -4.12 -26.56
N LYS A 119 9.25 -3.77 -25.45
CA LYS A 119 8.71 -2.96 -24.36
C LYS A 119 8.02 -1.68 -24.84
N ARG A 120 8.54 -1.05 -25.91
CA ARG A 120 8.00 0.19 -26.49
C ARG A 120 6.63 0.02 -27.14
N ASN A 121 6.28 -1.22 -27.52
CA ASN A 121 5.03 -1.55 -28.19
C ASN A 121 3.98 -2.12 -27.22
N LEU A 122 4.36 -2.38 -25.97
CA LEU A 122 3.41 -2.85 -24.95
C LEU A 122 2.45 -1.73 -24.58
N ARG A 123 1.16 -2.07 -24.57
CA ARG A 123 0.10 -1.13 -24.23
C ARG A 123 -0.07 -1.10 -22.72
N LEU A 124 0.43 -0.05 -22.08
CA LEU A 124 0.31 0.20 -20.64
C LEU A 124 -0.67 1.35 -20.39
N GLY A 125 -1.96 1.09 -20.59
CA GLY A 125 -3.03 2.08 -20.35
C GLY A 125 -3.38 2.19 -18.86
N ASP A 126 -3.79 3.39 -18.41
CA ASP A 126 -4.09 3.64 -16.98
C ASP A 126 -5.18 2.73 -16.42
N ASN A 127 -6.17 2.39 -17.24
CA ASN A 127 -7.31 1.55 -16.88
C ASN A 127 -6.98 0.04 -16.79
N ILE A 128 -5.77 -0.37 -17.14
CA ILE A 128 -5.33 -1.78 -17.08
C ILE A 128 -4.17 -2.01 -16.13
N LEU A 129 -3.53 -0.95 -15.60
CA LEU A 129 -2.34 -1.08 -14.74
C LEU A 129 -2.61 -1.95 -13.49
N THR A 130 -3.77 -1.81 -12.86
CA THR A 130 -4.14 -2.61 -11.69
C THR A 130 -4.19 -4.10 -12.04
N ASP A 131 -4.87 -4.46 -13.13
CA ASP A 131 -4.98 -5.85 -13.58
C ASP A 131 -3.62 -6.40 -14.02
N LEU A 132 -2.80 -5.59 -14.69
CA LEU A 132 -1.45 -5.96 -15.08
C LEU A 132 -0.57 -6.28 -13.89
N LEU A 133 -0.63 -5.47 -12.83
CA LEU A 133 0.07 -5.74 -11.58
C LEU A 133 -0.43 -7.03 -10.91
N GLN A 134 -1.75 -7.20 -10.78
CA GLN A 134 -2.31 -8.42 -10.19
C GLN A 134 -1.90 -9.68 -10.96
N LEU A 135 -1.94 -9.63 -12.30
CA LEU A 135 -1.47 -10.73 -13.16
C LEU A 135 0.03 -11.00 -12.96
N ALA A 136 0.86 -9.95 -12.95
CA ALA A 136 2.30 -10.08 -12.70
C ALA A 136 2.57 -10.73 -11.33
N ARG A 137 1.79 -10.42 -10.30
CA ARG A 137 1.87 -11.06 -8.97
C ARG A 137 1.47 -12.52 -9.02
N ILE A 138 0.29 -12.81 -9.55
CA ILE A 138 -0.28 -14.17 -9.60
C ILE A 138 0.68 -15.13 -10.29
N PHE A 139 1.32 -14.67 -11.36
CA PHE A 139 2.30 -15.44 -12.12
C PHE A 139 3.75 -15.26 -11.63
N ARG A 140 4.00 -14.42 -10.62
CA ARG A 140 5.35 -14.14 -10.09
C ARG A 140 6.34 -13.72 -11.19
N MET A 141 6.02 -12.61 -11.87
CA MET A 141 6.72 -12.13 -13.06
C MET A 141 7.52 -10.86 -12.76
N ASN A 142 8.70 -11.00 -12.13
CA ASN A 142 9.51 -9.87 -11.67
C ASN A 142 9.88 -8.85 -12.76
N GLN A 143 10.18 -9.32 -13.98
CA GLN A 143 10.52 -8.45 -15.11
C GLN A 143 9.30 -7.65 -15.58
N PHE A 144 8.12 -8.26 -15.54
CA PHE A 144 6.88 -7.58 -15.93
C PHE A 144 6.48 -6.54 -14.89
N THR A 145 6.58 -6.87 -13.61
CA THR A 145 6.41 -5.90 -12.51
C THR A 145 7.35 -4.71 -12.67
N SER A 146 8.64 -4.95 -12.92
CA SER A 146 9.64 -3.88 -13.08
C SER A 146 9.27 -2.94 -14.25
N LEU A 147 8.83 -3.51 -15.37
CA LEU A 147 8.39 -2.75 -16.54
C LEU A 147 7.16 -1.88 -16.26
N ILE A 148 6.17 -2.41 -15.52
CA ILE A 148 4.98 -1.65 -15.13
C ILE A 148 5.35 -0.51 -14.18
N VAL A 149 6.21 -0.78 -13.20
CA VAL A 149 6.69 0.23 -12.24
C VAL A 149 7.49 1.34 -12.94
N GLU A 150 8.43 0.99 -13.82
CA GLU A 150 9.19 1.96 -14.64
C GLU A 150 8.26 2.89 -15.42
N HIS A 151 7.23 2.33 -16.04
CA HIS A 151 6.24 3.11 -16.78
C HIS A 151 5.44 4.08 -15.89
N VAL A 152 5.02 3.62 -14.70
CA VAL A 152 4.30 4.46 -13.73
C VAL A 152 5.17 5.63 -13.27
N ILE A 153 6.43 5.35 -12.93
CA ILE A 153 7.40 6.39 -12.54
C ILE A 153 7.62 7.39 -13.67
N GLU A 154 7.84 6.92 -14.90
CA GLU A 154 8.01 7.79 -16.06
C GLU A 154 6.80 8.73 -16.28
N LYS A 155 5.59 8.22 -16.07
CA LYS A 155 4.36 9.03 -16.15
C LYS A 155 4.26 10.06 -15.04
N VAL A 156 4.71 9.74 -13.83
CA VAL A 156 4.77 10.71 -12.72
C VAL A 156 5.82 11.78 -13.00
N GLU A 157 6.98 11.40 -13.55
CA GLU A 157 8.07 12.32 -13.81
C GLU A 157 7.79 13.34 -14.92
N LYS A 158 7.14 12.87 -16.00
CA LYS A 158 6.91 13.62 -17.24
C LYS A 158 5.49 14.19 -17.38
N GLY A 159 4.55 13.63 -16.62
CA GLY A 159 3.13 13.96 -16.75
C GLY A 159 2.64 15.00 -15.74
N PRO A 160 1.33 15.31 -15.76
CA PRO A 160 0.71 16.16 -14.76
C PRO A 160 0.76 15.51 -13.38
N GLN A 161 0.71 16.33 -12.34
CA GLN A 161 0.77 15.88 -10.95
C GLN A 161 -0.37 14.94 -10.55
N SER A 162 -1.51 14.95 -11.25
CA SER A 162 -2.56 13.94 -11.09
C SER A 162 -2.05 12.51 -11.25
N ASN A 163 -0.98 12.31 -12.04
CA ASN A 163 -0.35 11.00 -12.20
C ASN A 163 0.29 10.50 -10.89
N LEU A 164 0.77 11.39 -10.03
CA LEU A 164 1.28 11.01 -8.70
C LEU A 164 0.16 10.41 -7.84
N LEU A 165 -1.03 11.01 -7.88
CA LEU A 165 -2.19 10.52 -7.13
C LEU A 165 -2.71 9.19 -7.67
N LEU A 166 -2.70 9.02 -9.00
CA LEU A 166 -3.01 7.74 -9.64
C LEU A 166 -1.98 6.67 -9.29
N ALA A 167 -0.68 7.01 -9.28
CA ALA A 167 0.38 6.11 -8.87
C ALA A 167 0.24 5.68 -7.41
N LEU A 168 -0.03 6.62 -6.49
CA LEU A 168 -0.29 6.31 -5.09
C LEU A 168 -1.52 5.41 -4.90
N ASN A 169 -2.59 5.66 -5.65
CA ASN A 169 -3.77 4.79 -5.65
C ASN A 169 -3.41 3.39 -6.19
N LEU A 170 -2.57 3.28 -7.21
CA LEU A 170 -2.11 2.00 -7.74
C LEU A 170 -1.30 1.22 -6.70
N ILE A 171 -0.31 1.86 -6.05
CA ILE A 171 0.51 1.23 -5.00
C ILE A 171 -0.35 0.76 -3.83
N SER A 172 -1.39 1.51 -3.49
CA SER A 172 -2.28 1.17 -2.38
C SER A 172 -2.94 -0.20 -2.49
N SER A 173 -3.18 -0.66 -3.72
CA SER A 173 -3.83 -1.94 -3.98
C SER A 173 -2.89 -3.13 -3.79
N ASP A 174 -1.57 -2.92 -3.90
CA ASP A 174 -0.58 -3.96 -3.61
C ASP A 174 0.83 -3.39 -3.36
N TRP A 175 1.07 -2.99 -2.12
CA TRP A 175 2.36 -2.49 -1.67
C TRP A 175 3.50 -3.46 -1.90
N SER A 176 3.20 -4.78 -1.86
CA SER A 176 4.20 -5.83 -1.98
C SER A 176 4.97 -5.79 -3.31
N MET A 177 4.32 -5.25 -4.34
CA MET A 177 4.89 -5.14 -5.69
C MET A 177 5.87 -3.99 -5.86
N PHE A 178 5.74 -2.96 -5.02
CA PHE A 178 6.65 -1.81 -4.98
C PHE A 178 7.68 -1.92 -3.84
N LEU A 179 7.73 -3.07 -3.13
CA LEU A 179 8.69 -3.36 -2.05
C LEU A 179 10.15 -3.52 -2.51
N ARG A 180 10.51 -3.09 -3.73
CA ARG A 180 11.88 -2.65 -3.97
C ARG A 180 12.19 -1.29 -3.32
N VAL A 181 11.35 -0.84 -2.38
CA VAL A 181 11.50 0.18 -1.32
C VAL A 181 11.85 1.60 -1.79
N ASN A 182 12.59 1.77 -2.87
CA ASN A 182 13.02 3.07 -3.36
C ASN A 182 11.90 3.77 -4.14
N GLU A 183 11.16 3.06 -5.00
CA GLU A 183 10.18 3.68 -5.88
C GLU A 183 8.89 4.07 -5.14
N ALA A 184 8.37 3.19 -4.27
CA ALA A 184 7.24 3.52 -3.41
C ALA A 184 7.58 4.63 -2.41
N SER A 185 8.77 4.60 -1.81
CA SER A 185 9.22 5.69 -0.92
C SER A 185 9.35 7.00 -1.67
N ALA A 186 9.94 7.00 -2.88
CA ALA A 186 10.07 8.19 -3.71
C ALA A 186 8.71 8.80 -4.09
N LEU A 187 7.70 7.97 -4.37
CA LEU A 187 6.35 8.46 -4.65
C LEU A 187 5.68 9.07 -3.41
N VAL A 188 5.84 8.44 -2.25
CA VAL A 188 5.32 8.99 -0.97
C VAL A 188 6.07 10.27 -0.58
N GLU A 189 7.38 10.32 -0.77
CA GLU A 189 8.22 11.51 -0.54
C GLU A 189 7.79 12.67 -1.45
N SER A 190 7.66 12.42 -2.76
CA SER A 190 7.20 13.42 -3.71
C SER A 190 5.80 13.96 -3.35
N ALA A 191 4.91 13.10 -2.86
CA ALA A 191 3.59 13.53 -2.42
C ALA A 191 3.60 14.28 -1.08
N ALA A 192 4.52 13.95 -0.18
CA ALA A 192 4.73 14.67 1.07
C ALA A 192 5.26 16.09 0.82
N GLU A 193 6.24 16.24 -0.07
CA GLU A 193 6.81 17.54 -0.47
C GLU A 193 5.77 18.45 -1.13
N ASN A 194 4.80 17.87 -1.85
CA ASN A 194 3.77 18.60 -2.58
C ASN A 194 2.38 18.47 -1.92
N ILE A 195 2.33 18.28 -0.60
CA ILE A 195 1.08 17.96 0.12
C ILE A 195 0.00 19.04 -0.06
N GLY A 196 0.38 20.32 -0.18
CA GLY A 196 -0.55 21.41 -0.43
C GLY A 196 -1.36 21.21 -1.70
N GLU A 197 -0.69 20.85 -2.80
CA GLU A 197 -1.32 20.57 -4.10
C GLU A 197 -2.10 19.25 -4.08
N VAL A 198 -1.56 18.22 -3.40
CA VAL A 198 -2.25 16.94 -3.18
C VAL A 198 -3.60 17.15 -2.50
N LYS A 199 -3.66 17.94 -1.42
CA LYS A 199 -4.91 18.25 -0.68
C LYS A 199 -5.95 18.97 -1.55
N MET A 200 -5.50 19.79 -2.51
CA MET A 200 -6.37 20.56 -3.40
C MET A 200 -6.92 19.75 -4.59
N SER A 201 -6.32 18.60 -4.88
CA SER A 201 -6.74 17.76 -5.99
C SER A 201 -8.07 17.05 -5.71
N THR A 202 -8.93 16.96 -6.72
CA THR A 202 -10.17 16.17 -6.63
C THR A 202 -9.90 14.67 -6.41
N PHE A 203 -8.75 14.17 -6.86
CA PHE A 203 -8.33 12.78 -6.67
C PHE A 203 -7.94 12.45 -5.22
N PHE A 204 -7.72 13.46 -4.37
CA PHE A 204 -7.39 13.25 -2.95
C PHE A 204 -8.42 12.37 -2.23
N TYR A 205 -9.70 12.58 -2.53
CA TYR A 205 -10.80 11.84 -1.88
C TYR A 205 -10.96 10.40 -2.36
N ILE A 206 -10.25 10.03 -3.43
CA ILE A 206 -10.22 8.68 -3.99
C ILE A 206 -9.06 7.88 -3.40
N LEU A 207 -8.00 8.52 -2.90
CA LEU A 207 -6.86 7.86 -2.28
C LEU A 207 -7.29 6.96 -1.13
N PRO A 208 -6.83 5.70 -1.04
CA PRO A 208 -7.18 4.82 0.07
C PRO A 208 -6.61 5.29 1.40
N ALA A 209 -7.30 4.95 2.50
CA ALA A 209 -6.92 5.34 3.85
C ALA A 209 -5.46 5.00 4.16
N ALA A 210 -4.99 3.83 3.73
CA ALA A 210 -3.60 3.42 3.90
C ALA A 210 -2.58 4.44 3.34
N VAL A 211 -2.83 4.99 2.14
CA VAL A 211 -1.99 6.03 1.51
C VAL A 211 -1.89 7.27 2.39
N LEU A 212 -3.05 7.74 2.85
CA LEU A 212 -3.12 8.91 3.74
C LEU A 212 -2.39 8.66 5.06
N VAL A 213 -2.50 7.46 5.63
CA VAL A 213 -1.75 7.09 6.84
C VAL A 213 -0.24 7.15 6.59
N MET A 214 0.26 6.68 5.45
CA MET A 214 1.70 6.75 5.17
C MET A 214 2.17 8.19 4.97
N LEU A 215 1.44 9.00 4.21
CA LEU A 215 1.74 10.42 4.06
C LEU A 215 1.76 11.08 5.44
N TYR A 216 0.65 10.99 6.17
CA TYR A 216 0.47 11.68 7.44
C TYR A 216 1.11 11.01 8.66
N SER A 217 1.83 9.91 8.50
CA SER A 217 2.71 9.40 9.56
C SER A 217 4.08 10.08 9.57
N ARG A 218 4.47 10.67 8.44
CA ARG A 218 5.74 11.39 8.29
C ARG A 218 5.77 12.67 9.13
N CYS A 219 6.99 13.11 9.43
CA CYS A 219 7.26 14.31 10.24
C CYS A 219 7.47 15.57 9.39
N ASP A 220 7.89 15.41 8.14
CA ASP A 220 8.29 16.45 7.20
C ASP A 220 7.16 16.88 6.25
N VAL A 221 5.95 16.34 6.44
CA VAL A 221 4.77 16.77 5.71
C VAL A 221 4.30 18.12 6.22
N ASP A 222 4.10 19.06 5.30
CA ASP A 222 3.68 20.44 5.61
C ASP A 222 2.21 20.50 6.08
N ILE A 223 2.06 20.49 7.40
CA ILE A 223 0.80 20.61 8.13
C ILE A 223 1.03 21.54 9.31
N SER A 224 0.14 22.52 9.48
CA SER A 224 0.25 23.51 10.55
C SER A 224 -0.03 22.96 11.95
N SER A 225 -0.95 21.99 12.06
CA SER A 225 -1.37 21.41 13.35
C SER A 225 -2.05 20.05 13.21
N GLU A 226 -2.09 19.27 14.29
CA GLU A 226 -2.90 18.04 14.35
C GLU A 226 -4.41 18.31 14.21
N LEU A 227 -4.86 19.53 14.55
CA LEU A 227 -6.25 19.96 14.31
C LEU A 227 -6.54 20.10 12.81
N GLU A 228 -5.66 20.75 12.05
CA GLU A 228 -5.79 20.87 10.58
C GLU A 228 -5.85 19.47 9.95
N LEU A 229 -4.93 18.59 10.34
CA LEU A 229 -4.92 17.22 9.85
C LEU A 229 -6.22 16.49 10.19
N SER A 230 -6.68 16.56 11.44
CA SER A 230 -7.95 15.93 11.85
C SER A 230 -9.13 16.43 11.02
N GLN A 231 -9.21 17.74 10.75
CA GLN A 231 -10.26 18.31 9.91
C GLN A 231 -10.19 17.82 8.46
N CYS A 232 -8.98 17.72 7.90
CA CYS A 232 -8.74 17.17 6.57
C CYS A 232 -9.23 15.71 6.48
N LEU A 233 -8.89 14.87 7.47
CA LEU A 233 -9.31 13.47 7.52
C LEU A 233 -10.83 13.31 7.71
N ILE A 234 -11.46 14.15 8.54
CA ILE A 234 -12.93 14.16 8.68
C ILE A 234 -13.59 14.55 7.36
N HIS A 235 -13.05 15.55 6.67
CA HIS A 235 -13.59 15.96 5.38
C HIS A 235 -13.46 14.84 4.35
N TRP A 236 -12.35 14.12 4.36
CA TRP A 236 -12.15 12.92 3.53
C TRP A 236 -13.18 11.82 3.86
N LEU A 237 -13.41 11.52 5.15
CA LEU A 237 -14.40 10.53 5.60
C LEU A 237 -15.83 10.88 5.16
N LYS A 238 -16.16 12.17 5.05
CA LYS A 238 -17.49 12.64 4.64
C LYS A 238 -17.74 12.58 3.13
N LYS A 239 -16.71 12.44 2.30
CA LYS A 239 -16.84 12.57 0.84
C LYS A 239 -17.39 11.35 0.14
N THR A 240 -17.11 10.17 0.67
CA THR A 240 -17.59 8.89 0.13
C THR A 240 -17.97 7.97 1.29
N ILE A 241 -18.64 6.86 0.99
CA ILE A 241 -18.98 5.86 2.00
C ILE A 241 -17.68 5.21 2.47
N ARG A 242 -17.43 5.26 3.78
CA ARG A 242 -16.22 4.76 4.45
C ARG A 242 -16.58 3.89 5.64
N THR A 243 -15.64 3.06 6.04
CA THR A 243 -15.79 2.11 7.15
C THR A 243 -15.22 2.67 8.45
N ASP A 244 -15.68 2.12 9.58
CA ASP A 244 -15.13 2.44 10.90
C ASP A 244 -13.63 2.06 10.99
N SER A 245 -13.21 1.01 10.28
CA SER A 245 -11.81 0.58 10.21
C SER A 245 -10.91 1.60 9.48
N GLU A 246 -11.41 2.23 8.41
CA GLU A 246 -10.70 3.31 7.73
C GLU A 246 -10.58 4.53 8.64
N ALA A 247 -11.61 4.85 9.42
CA ALA A 247 -11.54 5.94 10.39
C ALA A 247 -10.52 5.66 11.50
N GLU A 248 -10.51 4.45 12.06
CA GLU A 248 -9.54 4.04 13.09
C GLU A 248 -8.09 4.13 12.57
N ILE A 249 -7.80 3.56 11.39
CA ILE A 249 -6.43 3.58 10.86
C ILE A 249 -5.99 5.01 10.51
N LEU A 250 -6.87 5.84 9.96
CA LEU A 250 -6.58 7.25 9.67
C LEU A 250 -6.29 8.02 10.94
N PHE A 251 -7.16 7.94 11.94
CA PHE A 251 -6.98 8.67 13.19
C PHE A 251 -5.83 8.13 14.03
N SER A 252 -5.35 6.92 13.75
CA SER A 252 -4.11 6.42 14.35
C SER A 252 -2.89 7.27 13.95
N CYS A 253 -2.95 8.05 12.85
CA CYS A 253 -1.84 8.92 12.42
C CYS A 253 -1.72 10.23 13.24
N ILE A 254 -2.76 10.57 14.02
CA ILE A 254 -2.85 11.80 14.82
C ILE A 254 -2.00 11.70 16.09
N ARG A 255 -1.15 12.70 16.32
CA ARG A 255 -0.30 12.81 17.52
C ARG A 255 -1.05 13.58 18.59
N THR A 256 -1.83 12.85 19.39
CA THR A 256 -2.76 13.41 20.37
C THR A 256 -2.14 14.31 21.46
N PRO A 257 -0.84 14.24 21.82
CA PRO A 257 -0.21 15.21 22.72
C PRO A 257 -0.19 16.64 22.19
N PHE A 258 -0.26 16.83 20.86
CA PHE A 258 -0.29 18.15 20.23
C PHE A 258 -1.72 18.72 20.08
N LEU A 259 -2.74 18.01 20.60
CA LEU A 259 -4.12 18.48 20.63
C LEU A 259 -4.47 19.03 22.01
N SER A 260 -4.90 20.29 22.07
CA SER A 260 -5.50 20.87 23.28
C SER A 260 -6.91 20.33 23.54
N SER A 261 -7.46 20.57 24.73
CA SER A 261 -8.86 20.23 25.04
C SER A 261 -9.83 20.92 24.08
N LYS A 262 -9.55 22.17 23.70
CA LYS A 262 -10.35 22.93 22.75
C LYS A 262 -10.29 22.31 21.34
N ASP A 263 -9.13 21.83 20.92
CA ASP A 263 -8.99 21.18 19.61
C ASP A 263 -9.82 19.89 19.56
N ARG A 264 -9.85 19.12 20.66
CA ARG A 264 -10.67 17.90 20.77
C ARG A 264 -12.16 18.20 20.69
N GLU A 265 -12.62 19.29 21.30
CA GLU A 265 -14.01 19.75 21.18
C GLU A 265 -14.33 20.11 19.73
N ILE A 266 -13.46 20.87 19.05
CA ILE A 266 -13.63 21.23 17.63
C ILE A 266 -13.66 19.96 16.75
N ILE A 267 -12.79 18.98 17.01
CA ILE A 267 -12.78 17.70 16.27
C ILE A 267 -14.12 16.99 16.44
N ARG A 268 -14.64 16.89 17.68
CA ARG A 268 -15.94 16.28 17.95
C ARG A 268 -17.08 16.99 17.22
N GLU A 269 -17.10 18.32 17.23
CA GLU A 269 -18.08 19.11 16.48
C GLU A 269 -17.99 18.86 14.97
N LYS A 270 -16.76 18.76 14.43
CA LYS A 270 -16.55 18.50 13.00
C LYS A 270 -16.94 17.07 12.60
N CYS A 271 -16.92 16.11 13.51
CA CYS A 271 -17.42 14.76 13.28
C CYS A 271 -18.94 14.69 13.05
N ASN A 272 -19.70 15.74 13.38
CA ASN A 272 -21.15 15.79 13.14
C ASN A 272 -21.49 15.47 11.67
N GLY A 273 -22.41 14.53 11.47
CA GLY A 273 -22.80 14.01 10.15
C GLY A 273 -22.08 12.72 9.72
N LEU A 274 -21.10 12.24 10.48
CA LEU A 274 -20.58 10.88 10.35
C LEU A 274 -21.48 9.87 11.10
N PRO A 275 -21.45 8.57 10.73
CA PRO A 275 -22.11 7.52 11.51
C PRO A 275 -21.64 7.49 12.96
N LYS A 276 -22.56 7.25 13.91
CA LYS A 276 -22.23 7.22 15.36
C LYS A 276 -21.13 6.22 15.70
N SER A 277 -21.11 5.05 15.04
CA SER A 277 -20.07 4.04 15.23
C SER A 277 -18.69 4.56 14.85
N MET A 278 -18.61 5.27 13.72
CA MET A 278 -17.38 5.93 13.25
C MET A 278 -16.92 7.03 14.20
N ILE A 279 -17.85 7.85 14.73
CA ILE A 279 -17.53 8.88 15.73
C ILE A 279 -16.90 8.22 16.97
N ASN A 280 -17.50 7.13 17.46
CA ASN A 280 -16.96 6.38 18.60
C ASN A 280 -15.58 5.79 18.28
N ALA A 281 -15.38 5.26 17.07
CA ALA A 281 -14.07 4.74 16.65
C ALA A 281 -12.99 5.84 16.65
N ILE A 282 -13.31 7.03 16.13
CA ILE A 282 -12.43 8.20 16.15
C ILE A 282 -12.09 8.61 17.59
N GLU A 283 -13.09 8.74 18.46
CA GLU A 283 -12.87 9.13 19.86
C GLU A 283 -12.03 8.09 20.61
N ASN A 284 -12.33 6.81 20.46
CA ASN A 284 -11.56 5.72 21.07
C ASN A 284 -10.10 5.73 20.59
N THR A 285 -9.88 6.01 19.30
CA THR A 285 -8.54 6.09 18.72
C THR A 285 -7.75 7.29 19.27
N LEU A 286 -8.37 8.46 19.35
CA LEU A 286 -7.76 9.68 19.89
C LEU A 286 -7.46 9.61 21.40
N ASN A 287 -8.19 8.75 22.13
CA ASN A 287 -7.95 8.48 23.55
C ASN A 287 -7.00 7.29 23.77
N SER A 288 -6.59 6.60 22.69
CA SER A 288 -5.69 5.47 22.78
C SER A 288 -4.28 5.91 23.18
N PRO A 289 -3.62 5.19 24.11
CA PRO A 289 -2.21 5.43 24.44
C PRO A 289 -1.27 5.33 23.22
N ARG A 290 -1.67 4.61 22.18
CA ARG A 290 -0.90 4.45 20.93
C ARG A 290 -0.74 5.75 20.15
N ASN A 291 -1.65 6.71 20.37
CA ASN A 291 -1.61 8.01 19.72
C ASN A 291 -0.79 9.04 20.52
N HIS A 292 -0.35 8.72 21.74
CA HIS A 292 0.54 9.56 22.56
C HIS A 292 1.99 9.61 22.06
N ARG A 293 2.25 9.23 20.80
CA ARG A 293 3.59 9.22 20.24
C ARG A 293 4.05 10.62 19.90
N CYS A 294 5.31 10.89 20.22
CA CYS A 294 6.04 12.10 19.86
C CYS A 294 7.32 11.72 19.11
N CYS A 295 7.66 12.50 18.09
CA CYS A 295 8.94 12.35 17.42
C CYS A 295 10.00 13.15 18.17
N VAL A 296 11.03 12.49 18.67
CA VAL A 296 12.13 13.11 19.45
C VAL A 296 13.46 13.09 18.70
N ILE A 297 13.43 12.93 17.38
CA ILE A 297 14.62 12.98 16.53
C ILE A 297 15.19 14.40 16.61
N ARG A 298 16.44 14.52 17.09
CA ARG A 298 17.10 15.80 17.34
C ARG A 298 17.00 16.75 16.14
N GLU A 299 17.34 16.27 14.95
CA GLU A 299 17.33 17.06 13.71
C GLU A 299 15.93 17.58 13.36
N HIS A 300 14.88 16.81 13.63
CA HIS A 300 13.50 17.25 13.35
C HIS A 300 13.03 18.31 14.35
N VAL A 301 13.44 18.18 15.62
CA VAL A 301 13.15 19.17 16.66
C VAL A 301 13.91 20.46 16.37
N GLU A 302 15.20 20.37 16.01
CA GLU A 302 16.03 21.52 15.62
C GLU A 302 15.50 22.23 14.35
N ARG A 303 14.95 21.48 13.40
CA ARG A 303 14.25 22.02 12.22
C ARG A 303 12.83 22.53 12.51
N HIS A 304 12.38 22.43 13.77
CA HIS A 304 11.07 22.89 14.21
C HIS A 304 9.90 22.31 13.40
N TYR A 305 9.98 21.02 13.04
CA TYR A 305 8.85 20.36 12.40
C TYR A 305 7.62 20.39 13.32
N PRO A 306 6.44 20.87 12.85
CA PRO A 306 5.28 21.19 13.71
C PRO A 306 4.78 20.03 14.59
N ARG A 307 5.09 18.81 14.18
CA ARG A 307 4.61 17.56 14.78
C ARG A 307 5.68 16.88 15.64
N CYS A 308 6.87 17.46 15.74
CA CYS A 308 8.02 16.90 16.45
C CYS A 308 8.29 17.64 17.76
N GLY A 309 9.00 16.98 18.66
CA GLY A 309 9.24 17.45 20.01
C GLY A 309 8.21 16.93 21.00
N ILE A 310 8.44 17.30 22.26
CA ILE A 310 7.52 17.04 23.35
C ILE A 310 6.71 18.33 23.54
N PRO A 311 5.38 18.32 23.35
CA PRO A 311 4.58 19.52 23.51
C PRO A 311 4.55 19.96 24.98
N ASP A 312 4.62 21.27 25.21
CA ASP A 312 4.67 21.89 26.54
C ASP A 312 3.38 21.69 27.37
N ASN A 313 2.32 21.13 26.77
CA ASN A 313 1.07 20.80 27.45
C ASN A 313 1.28 19.62 28.42
N ASN A 314 1.72 19.99 29.62
CA ASN A 314 2.01 19.22 30.83
C ASN A 314 0.91 18.28 31.37
N SER A 315 -0.20 18.07 30.67
CA SER A 315 -1.27 17.16 31.11
C SER A 315 -0.97 15.69 30.82
N TYR A 316 -0.20 15.40 29.76
CA TYR A 316 0.01 14.01 29.31
C TYR A 316 1.12 13.27 30.05
N PHE A 317 2.17 13.95 30.52
CA PHE A 317 3.31 13.31 31.20
C PHE A 317 3.05 13.02 32.68
N LYS A 318 1.93 13.47 33.26
CA LYS A 318 1.55 13.11 34.64
C LYS A 318 1.04 11.68 34.80
N ILE A 319 0.77 10.96 33.70
CA ILE A 319 0.11 9.64 33.78
C ILE A 319 1.09 8.47 33.70
N ASN A 320 2.31 8.64 33.16
CA ASN A 320 3.28 7.53 33.03
C ASN A 320 4.72 7.93 33.39
N THR A 321 4.94 8.57 34.53
CA THR A 321 6.21 8.35 35.25
C THR A 321 6.22 6.90 35.70
N ILE A 322 6.68 6.00 34.82
CA ILE A 322 7.33 4.79 35.30
C ILE A 322 8.51 5.33 36.10
N ASP A 323 8.42 5.23 37.42
CA ASP A 323 9.54 5.44 38.32
C ASP A 323 10.63 4.43 37.92
N VAL A 324 11.46 4.81 36.95
CA VAL A 324 12.79 4.26 36.81
C VAL A 324 13.60 4.90 37.92
N THR A 325 13.24 4.55 39.16
CA THR A 325 14.13 4.71 40.30
C THR A 325 15.34 3.86 39.94
N ILE A 326 16.39 4.55 39.55
CA ILE A 326 17.74 4.02 39.41
C ILE A 326 18.02 3.32 40.74
N LYS A 327 17.85 2.00 40.78
CA LYS A 327 18.45 1.19 41.84
C LYS A 327 19.95 1.36 41.63
N PRO A 328 20.69 2.03 42.52
CA PRO A 328 22.14 2.01 42.42
C PRO A 328 22.56 0.55 42.54
N MET A 329 23.19 0.02 41.50
CA MET A 329 23.94 -1.21 41.61
C MET A 329 24.98 -0.96 42.69
N LYS A 330 24.78 -1.54 43.88
CA LYS A 330 25.83 -1.63 44.87
C LYS A 330 26.94 -2.48 44.25
N ASP A 331 28.02 -1.81 43.89
CA ASP A 331 29.30 -2.43 43.60
C ASP A 331 29.67 -3.38 44.74
N LYS A 332 29.47 -4.67 44.49
CA LYS A 332 30.27 -5.70 45.14
C LYS A 332 31.58 -5.74 44.35
N ASN A 333 32.61 -5.04 44.82
CA ASN A 333 33.97 -5.59 44.93
C ASN A 333 35.03 -4.56 45.38
N LYS A 334 35.87 -5.03 46.34
CA LYS A 334 37.20 -4.56 46.78
C LYS A 334 37.18 -3.35 47.74
N LYS A 335 37.77 -3.40 48.94
CA LYS A 335 38.90 -4.19 49.48
C LYS A 335 38.58 -4.72 50.87
#